data_AF-A0A660ZD65-F1
#
_entry.id   AF-A0A660ZD65-F1
#
_cell.length_a   1.000
_cell.length_b   1.000
_cell.length_c   1.000
_cell.angle_alpha   90.00
_cell.angle_beta   90.00
_cell.angle_gamma   90.00
#
_symmetry.space_group_name_H-M   'P 1'
#
loop_
_entity.id
_entity.type
_entity.pdbx_description
1 polymer ?
#
loop_
_entity_poly.entity_id
_entity_poly.type
_entity_poly.pdbx_seq_one_letter_code
_entity_poly.pdbx_strand_id
1 'polypeptide(L)'
;MVVFKLLVAFALMVVLIRMKVPVGVTLIVGTLLLGLMFGMSVEELGLSIARSVIDLTTIRLVVLVAMVILLSEVMRQSGALKKIEGSVKLLFKDSRWGLATIPALIGLMPMPSGALISAPMIEPIADELRLDAPHRTFVNYWFRHIWEYSW
;
A
#
# COMPACT_ATOMS: atom_id res chain seq x y z
N MET A 1 -25.07 17.45 -11.43
CA MET A 1 -25.20 16.00 -11.73
C MET A 1 -23.90 15.20 -11.57
N VAL A 2 -22.74 15.72 -12.00
CA VAL A 2 -21.43 15.02 -11.90
C VAL A 2 -21.10 14.58 -10.47
N VAL A 3 -21.23 15.47 -9.49
CA VAL A 3 -20.96 15.19 -8.07
C VAL A 3 -21.81 14.02 -7.55
N PHE A 4 -23.08 13.94 -7.95
CA PHE A 4 -23.96 12.84 -7.55
C PHE A 4 -23.46 11.50 -8.09
N LYS A 5 -23.04 11.44 -9.37
CA LYS A 5 -22.49 10.21 -9.96
C LYS A 5 -21.23 9.74 -9.24
N LEU A 6 -20.35 10.70 -8.88
CA LEU A 6 -19.14 10.41 -8.10
C LEU A 6 -19.49 9.91 -6.69
N LEU A 7 -20.45 10.53 -6.00
CA LEU A 7 -20.89 10.09 -4.68
C LEU A 7 -21.45 8.68 -4.69
N VAL A 8 -22.23 8.31 -5.72
CA VAL A 8 -22.77 6.95 -5.88
C VAL A 8 -21.65 5.93 -6.05
N ALA A 9 -20.69 6.19 -6.94
CA ALA A 9 -19.56 5.29 -7.14
C ALA A 9 -18.68 5.17 -5.88
N PHE A 10 -18.44 6.29 -5.19
CA PHE A 10 -17.69 6.29 -3.94
C PHE A 10 -18.41 5.52 -2.83
N ALA A 11 -19.72 5.74 -2.66
CA ALA A 11 -20.54 5.00 -1.71
C ALA A 11 -20.51 3.49 -2.00
N LEU A 12 -20.63 3.09 -3.27
CA LEU A 12 -20.49 1.68 -3.66
C LEU A 12 -19.13 1.11 -3.25
N MET A 13 -18.04 1.83 -3.55
CA MET A 13 -16.68 1.37 -3.18
C MET A 13 -16.54 1.21 -1.66
N VAL A 14 -17.07 2.15 -0.86
CA VAL A 14 -17.07 2.04 0.60
C VAL A 14 -17.86 0.82 1.08
N VAL A 15 -19.03 0.56 0.50
CA VAL A 15 -19.85 -0.62 0.83
C VAL A 15 -19.11 -1.91 0.51
N LEU A 16 -18.50 -2.03 -0.69
CA LEU A 16 -17.73 -3.19 -1.10
C LEU A 16 -16.53 -3.45 -0.17
N ILE A 17 -15.79 -2.40 0.21
CA ILE A 17 -14.69 -2.50 1.17
C ILE A 17 -15.19 -2.96 2.54
N ARG A 18 -16.35 -2.45 3.02
CA ARG A 18 -16.97 -2.89 4.27
C ARG A 18 -17.42 -4.34 4.23
N MET A 19 -17.81 -4.83 3.05
CA MET A 19 -18.08 -6.25 2.79
C MET A 19 -16.81 -7.09 2.62
N LYS A 20 -15.61 -6.52 2.85
CA LYS A 20 -14.30 -7.17 2.70
C LYS A 20 -14.00 -7.66 1.28
N VAL A 21 -14.61 -7.04 0.26
CA VAL A 21 -14.24 -7.29 -1.14
C VAL A 21 -12.82 -6.76 -1.37
N PRO A 22 -11.94 -7.51 -2.07
CA PRO A 22 -10.59 -7.06 -2.36
C PRO A 22 -10.58 -5.67 -3.01
N VAL A 23 -9.64 -4.81 -2.60
CA VAL A 23 -9.57 -3.42 -3.06
C VAL A 23 -9.45 -3.34 -4.59
N GLY A 24 -8.65 -4.23 -5.21
CA GLY A 24 -8.52 -4.28 -6.66
C GLY A 24 -9.85 -4.53 -7.39
N VAL A 25 -10.65 -5.48 -6.90
CA VAL A 25 -11.99 -5.77 -7.45
C VAL A 25 -12.92 -4.58 -7.25
N THR A 26 -12.87 -3.98 -6.07
CA THR A 26 -13.67 -2.80 -5.74
C THR A 26 -13.40 -1.63 -6.69
N LEU A 27 -12.13 -1.35 -6.99
CA LEU A 27 -11.73 -0.29 -7.91
C LEU A 27 -12.19 -0.58 -9.34
N ILE A 28 -12.09 -1.83 -9.80
CA ILE A 28 -12.59 -2.23 -11.12
C ILE A 28 -14.10 -1.98 -11.20
N VAL A 29 -14.88 -2.51 -10.25
CA VAL A 29 -16.34 -2.35 -10.22
C VAL A 29 -16.73 -0.86 -10.16
N GLY A 30 -16.06 -0.07 -9.33
CA GLY A 30 -16.28 1.37 -9.24
C GLY A 30 -16.00 2.10 -10.57
N THR A 31 -14.93 1.72 -11.26
CA THR A 31 -14.56 2.30 -12.57
C THR A 31 -15.55 1.91 -13.66
N LEU A 32 -15.98 0.63 -13.70
CA LEU A 32 -17.02 0.16 -14.62
C LEU A 32 -18.32 0.93 -14.41
N LEU A 33 -18.76 1.07 -13.16
CA LEU A 33 -19.96 1.84 -12.81
C LEU A 33 -19.84 3.30 -13.25
N LEU A 34 -18.70 3.95 -12.99
CA LEU A 34 -18.47 5.32 -13.42
C LEU A 34 -18.56 5.45 -14.95
N GLY A 35 -17.88 4.59 -15.71
CA GLY A 35 -17.95 4.61 -17.17
C GLY A 35 -19.38 4.52 -17.69
N LEU A 36 -20.17 3.59 -17.14
CA LEU A 36 -21.59 3.43 -17.49
C LEU A 36 -22.42 4.66 -17.09
N MET A 37 -22.24 5.21 -15.88
CA MET A 37 -22.96 6.39 -15.42
C MET A 37 -22.63 7.65 -16.22
N PHE A 38 -21.42 7.74 -16.79
CA PHE A 38 -21.01 8.83 -17.68
C PHE A 38 -21.43 8.61 -19.14
N GLY A 39 -22.08 7.50 -19.46
CA GLY A 39 -22.65 7.23 -20.77
C GLY A 39 -21.65 6.64 -21.78
N MET A 40 -20.54 6.08 -21.31
CA MET A 40 -19.63 5.33 -22.18
C MET A 40 -20.33 4.06 -22.67
N SER A 41 -20.23 3.80 -23.97
CA SER A 41 -20.62 2.53 -24.55
C SER A 41 -19.71 1.40 -24.03
N VAL A 42 -20.19 0.15 -24.12
CA VAL A 42 -19.42 -1.03 -23.72
C VAL A 42 -18.12 -1.14 -24.51
N GLU A 43 -18.14 -0.74 -25.78
CA GLU A 43 -16.96 -0.72 -26.65
C GLU A 43 -15.92 0.31 -26.19
N GLU A 44 -16.33 1.55 -25.92
CA GLU A 44 -15.44 2.60 -25.41
C GLU A 44 -14.83 2.24 -24.06
N LEU A 45 -15.61 1.56 -23.22
CA LEU A 45 -15.17 1.10 -21.92
C LEU A 45 -14.14 -0.03 -22.04
N GLY A 46 -14.38 -1.02 -22.90
CA GLY A 46 -13.42 -2.08 -23.21
C GLY A 46 -12.13 -1.54 -23.83
N LEU A 47 -12.23 -0.58 -24.75
CA LEU A 47 -11.07 0.07 -25.37
C LEU A 47 -10.27 0.89 -24.36
N SER A 48 -10.94 1.61 -23.47
CA SER A 48 -10.29 2.38 -22.39
C SER A 48 -9.53 1.48 -21.42
N ILE A 49 -10.11 0.33 -21.05
CA ILE A 49 -9.42 -0.67 -20.22
C ILE A 49 -8.19 -1.20 -20.94
N ALA A 50 -8.34 -1.63 -22.21
CA ALA A 50 -7.23 -2.16 -22.98
C ALA A 50 -6.07 -1.15 -23.10
N ARG A 51 -6.40 0.11 -23.42
CA ARG A 51 -5.43 1.22 -23.48
C ARG A 51 -4.75 1.45 -22.13
N SER A 52 -5.50 1.39 -21.03
CA SER A 52 -4.95 1.60 -19.68
C SER A 52 -3.98 0.49 -19.28
N VAL A 53 -4.23 -0.76 -19.71
CA VAL A 53 -3.35 -1.91 -19.41
C VAL A 53 -2.04 -1.84 -20.20
N ILE A 54 -2.09 -1.43 -21.47
CA ILE A 54 -0.89 -1.30 -22.32
C ILE A 54 -0.20 0.06 -22.19
N ASP A 55 -0.75 0.97 -21.38
CA ASP A 55 -0.15 2.28 -21.16
C ASP A 55 1.24 2.13 -20.54
N LEU A 56 2.21 2.87 -21.07
CA LEU A 56 3.60 2.77 -20.64
C LEU A 56 3.76 3.14 -19.16
N THR A 57 2.94 4.06 -18.65
CA THR A 57 2.94 4.46 -17.23
C THR A 57 2.47 3.28 -16.38
N THR A 58 1.37 2.63 -16.77
CA THR A 58 0.86 1.44 -16.07
C THR A 58 1.89 0.33 -16.06
N ILE A 59 2.45 -0.02 -17.21
CA ILE A 59 3.48 -1.07 -17.32
C ILE A 59 4.69 -0.72 -16.46
N ARG A 60 5.17 0.52 -16.53
CA ARG A 60 6.32 0.97 -15.74
C ARG A 60 6.05 0.86 -14.24
N LEU A 61 4.86 1.25 -13.78
CA LEU A 61 4.46 1.12 -12.38
C LEU A 61 4.38 -0.36 -11.95
N VAL A 62 3.78 -1.22 -12.77
CA VAL A 62 3.70 -2.66 -12.49
C VAL A 62 5.10 -3.27 -12.37
N VAL A 63 6.00 -2.95 -13.31
CA VAL A 63 7.39 -3.43 -13.28
C VAL A 63 8.14 -2.90 -12.07
N LEU A 64 8.01 -1.60 -11.74
CA LEU A 64 8.63 -1.01 -10.56
C LEU A 64 8.18 -1.71 -9.28
N VAL A 65 6.87 -1.94 -9.11
CA VAL A 65 6.33 -2.65 -7.95
C VAL A 65 6.85 -4.09 -7.90
N ALA A 66 6.87 -4.80 -9.02
CA ALA A 66 7.39 -6.16 -9.10
C ALA A 66 8.88 -6.23 -8.73
N MET A 67 9.71 -5.31 -9.23
CA MET A 67 11.13 -5.22 -8.91
C MET A 67 11.39 -4.91 -7.44
N VAL A 68 10.60 -4.01 -6.85
CA VAL A 68 10.67 -3.69 -5.43
C VAL A 68 10.32 -4.89 -4.55
N ILE A 69 9.27 -5.63 -4.91
CA ILE A 69 8.89 -6.87 -4.20
C ILE A 69 10.00 -7.91 -4.34
N LEU A 70 10.55 -8.10 -5.54
CA LEU A 70 11.67 -9.00 -5.78
C LEU A 70 12.90 -8.62 -4.94
N LEU A 71 13.26 -7.35 -4.91
CA LEU A 71 14.36 -6.84 -4.08
C LEU A 71 14.11 -7.12 -2.59
N SER A 72 12.89 -6.84 -2.10
CA SER A 72 12.52 -7.12 -0.72
C SER A 72 12.63 -8.61 -0.38
N GLU A 73 12.27 -9.49 -1.31
CA GLU A 73 12.39 -10.94 -1.14
C GLU A 73 13.86 -11.37 -1.06
N VAL A 74 14.69 -10.88 -1.98
CA VAL A 74 16.14 -11.16 -1.98
C VAL A 74 16.80 -10.65 -0.68
N MET A 75 16.42 -9.47 -0.21
CA MET A 75 16.92 -8.92 1.07
C MET A 75 16.45 -9.74 2.27
N ARG A 76 15.27 -10.37 2.20
CA ARG A 76 14.77 -11.27 3.24
C ARG A 76 15.57 -12.58 3.26
N GLN A 77 15.75 -13.20 2.11
CA GLN A 77 16.46 -14.49 1.98
C GLN A 77 17.95 -14.38 2.28
N SER A 78 18.59 -13.28 1.88
CA SER A 78 20.00 -13.00 2.20
C SER A 78 20.26 -12.63 3.67
N GLY A 79 19.21 -12.44 4.48
CA GLY A 79 19.33 -12.00 5.87
C GLY A 79 19.67 -10.51 6.04
N ALA A 80 19.72 -9.73 4.95
CA ALA A 80 19.98 -8.30 5.01
C ALA A 80 18.94 -7.55 5.86
N LEU A 81 17.65 -7.92 5.74
CA LEU A 81 16.59 -7.35 6.58
C LEU A 81 16.82 -7.60 8.08
N LYS A 82 17.26 -8.80 8.47
CA LYS A 82 17.59 -9.13 9.87
C LYS A 82 18.79 -8.33 10.37
N LYS A 83 19.78 -8.09 9.51
CA LYS A 83 20.95 -7.28 9.86
C LYS A 83 20.56 -5.81 10.10
N ILE A 84 19.65 -5.27 9.28
CA ILE A 84 19.09 -3.93 9.47
C ILE A 84 18.32 -3.86 10.80
N GLU A 85 17.43 -4.82 11.06
CA GLU A 85 16.67 -4.90 12.32
C GLU A 85 17.61 -4.93 13.54
N GLY A 86 18.62 -5.81 13.54
CA GLY A 86 19.59 -5.92 14.62
C GLY A 86 20.39 -4.63 14.83
N SER A 87 20.74 -3.94 13.74
CA SER A 87 21.46 -2.66 13.81
C SER A 87 20.59 -1.54 14.40
N VAL A 88 19.30 -1.50 14.05
CA VAL A 88 18.33 -0.54 14.62
C VAL A 88 18.10 -0.82 16.10
N LYS A 89 17.98 -2.08 16.51
CA LYS A 89 17.88 -2.48 17.93
C LYS A 89 19.12 -2.11 18.73
N LEU A 90 20.32 -2.19 18.14
CA LEU A 90 21.55 -1.75 18.80
C LEU A 90 21.62 -0.23 18.95
N LEU A 91 21.09 0.51 17.97
CA LEU A 91 21.07 1.97 17.99
C LEU A 91 20.09 2.52 19.02
N PHE A 92 18.93 1.86 19.20
CA PHE A 92 17.90 2.26 20.15
C PHE A 92 17.68 1.21 21.23
N LYS A 93 18.12 1.52 22.46
CA LYS A 93 18.00 0.62 23.62
C LYS A 93 16.56 0.28 24.04
N ASP A 94 15.58 1.10 23.65
CA ASP A 94 14.16 0.88 23.94
C ASP A 94 13.44 0.46 22.66
N SER A 95 12.83 -0.73 22.71
CA SER A 95 12.10 -1.39 21.61
C SER A 95 11.01 -0.51 21.00
N ARG A 96 10.47 0.47 21.75
CA ARG A 96 9.49 1.45 21.25
C ARG A 96 10.05 2.35 20.15
N TRP A 97 11.31 2.75 20.25
CA TRP A 97 11.96 3.55 19.22
C TRP A 97 12.24 2.73 17.98
N GLY A 98 12.67 1.47 18.13
CA GLY A 98 12.83 0.56 16.97
C GLY A 98 11.53 0.37 16.19
N LEU A 99 10.39 0.29 16.89
CA LEU A 99 9.05 0.17 16.32
C LEU A 99 8.63 1.42 15.51
N ALA A 100 9.12 2.61 15.89
CA ALA A 100 8.84 3.87 15.20
C ALA A 100 9.83 4.16 14.06
N THR A 101 11.12 3.87 14.27
CA THR A 101 12.18 4.24 13.34
C THR A 101 12.15 3.41 12.07
N ILE A 102 11.84 2.10 12.14
CA ILE A 102 11.78 1.26 10.94
C ILE A 102 10.69 1.77 9.96
N PRO A 103 9.43 1.97 10.35
CA PRO A 103 8.42 2.51 9.45
C PRO A 103 8.74 3.94 9.01
N ALA A 104 9.32 4.77 9.86
CA ALA A 104 9.74 6.13 9.50
C ALA A 104 10.83 6.15 8.42
N LEU A 105 11.84 5.29 8.51
CA LEU A 105 12.90 5.18 7.50
C LEU A 105 12.34 4.65 6.17
N ILE A 106 11.45 3.64 6.24
CA ILE A 106 10.77 3.13 5.04
C ILE A 106 9.83 4.19 4.45
N GLY A 107 9.23 5.03 5.29
CA GLY A 107 8.35 6.13 4.90
C GLY A 107 9.04 7.24 4.12
N LEU A 108 10.36 7.40 4.26
CA LEU A 108 11.14 8.32 3.42
C LEU A 108 11.24 7.87 1.96
N MET A 109 10.93 6.60 1.66
CA MET A 109 10.93 6.12 0.29
C MET A 109 9.61 6.47 -0.40
N PRO A 110 9.62 7.19 -1.53
CA PRO A 110 8.40 7.46 -2.30
C PRO A 110 8.00 6.17 -3.04
N MET A 111 7.28 5.29 -2.36
CA MET A 111 6.92 3.98 -2.92
C MET A 111 5.52 3.49 -2.55
N PRO A 112 4.74 2.97 -3.51
CA PRO A 112 3.39 2.44 -3.27
C PRO A 112 3.35 1.14 -2.47
N SER A 113 4.51 0.56 -2.11
CA SER A 113 4.65 -0.74 -1.43
C SER A 113 5.23 -0.67 -0.02
N GLY A 114 5.36 0.53 0.56
CA GLY A 114 6.00 0.70 1.87
C GLY A 114 5.39 -0.17 2.97
N ALA A 115 4.08 -0.42 2.93
CA ALA A 115 3.38 -1.30 3.87
C ALA A 115 3.82 -2.75 3.81
N LEU A 116 3.98 -3.28 2.60
CA LEU A 116 4.33 -4.68 2.36
C LEU A 116 5.74 -4.99 2.89
N ILE A 117 6.63 -4.00 2.86
CA ILE A 117 8.04 -4.14 3.26
C ILE A 117 8.22 -3.86 4.76
N SER A 118 7.63 -2.78 5.28
CA SER A 118 7.83 -2.39 6.68
C SER A 118 7.06 -3.26 7.69
N ALA A 119 5.91 -3.83 7.31
CA ALA A 119 5.13 -4.70 8.19
C ALA A 119 5.94 -5.91 8.73
N PRO A 120 6.57 -6.75 7.89
CA PRO A 120 7.36 -7.89 8.38
C PRO A 120 8.64 -7.46 9.13
N MET A 121 9.15 -6.24 8.90
CA MET A 121 10.36 -5.75 9.58
C MET A 121 10.11 -5.34 11.03
N ILE A 122 8.89 -4.87 11.36
CA ILE A 122 8.54 -4.50 12.74
C ILE A 122 7.92 -5.65 13.53
N GLU A 123 7.55 -6.74 12.87
CA GLU A 123 6.82 -7.86 13.46
C GLU A 123 7.52 -8.46 14.70
N PRO A 124 8.85 -8.71 14.69
CA PRO A 124 9.55 -9.21 15.87
C PRO A 124 9.50 -8.25 17.07
N ILE A 125 9.53 -6.94 16.82
CA ILE A 125 9.48 -5.90 17.86
C ILE A 125 8.05 -5.75 18.39
N ALA A 126 7.06 -5.84 17.51
CA ALA A 126 5.65 -5.81 17.87
C ALA A 126 5.22 -7.03 18.70
N ASP A 127 5.78 -8.20 18.40
CA ASP A 127 5.59 -9.44 19.17
C ASP A 127 6.17 -9.31 20.59
N GLU A 128 7.38 -8.77 20.72
CA GLU A 128 8.03 -8.50 22.01
C GLU A 128 7.17 -7.57 22.90
N LEU A 129 6.56 -6.55 22.28
CA LEU A 129 5.66 -5.61 22.95
C LEU A 129 4.22 -6.12 23.08
N ARG A 130 3.92 -7.34 22.62
CA ARG A 130 2.59 -7.97 22.65
C ARG A 130 1.48 -7.09 22.07
N LEU A 131 1.79 -6.38 20.97
CA LEU A 131 0.81 -5.54 20.29
C LEU A 131 -0.22 -6.40 19.56
N ASP A 132 -1.49 -6.03 19.68
CA ASP A 132 -2.56 -6.61 18.87
C ASP A 132 -2.46 -6.14 17.40
N ALA A 133 -3.22 -6.79 16.51
CA ALA A 133 -3.19 -6.46 15.08
C ALA A 133 -3.57 -4.99 14.76
N PRO A 134 -4.64 -4.40 15.36
CA PRO A 134 -4.95 -2.99 15.17
C PRO A 134 -3.80 -2.05 15.53
N HIS A 135 -3.14 -2.26 16.68
CA HIS A 135 -2.03 -1.41 17.11
C HIS A 135 -0.80 -1.59 16.20
N ARG A 136 -0.51 -2.81 15.73
CA ARG A 136 0.55 -3.04 14.71
C ARG A 136 0.29 -2.25 13.44
N THR A 137 -0.94 -2.33 12.91
CA THR A 137 -1.33 -1.57 11.73
C THR A 137 -1.23 -0.07 11.97
N PHE A 138 -1.71 0.41 13.12
CA PHE A 138 -1.67 1.82 13.48
C PHE A 138 -0.23 2.36 13.51
N VAL A 139 0.67 1.71 14.24
CA VAL A 139 2.07 2.13 14.34
C VAL A 139 2.75 2.14 12.97
N ASN A 140 2.59 1.04 12.22
CA ASN A 140 3.19 0.91 10.90
C ASN A 140 2.65 1.97 9.91
N TYR A 141 1.37 2.29 9.99
CA TYR A 141 0.74 3.34 9.21
C TYR A 141 1.24 4.72 9.63
N TRP A 142 1.09 5.08 10.91
CA TRP A 142 1.40 6.41 11.43
C TRP A 142 2.84 6.81 11.14
N PHE A 143 3.81 5.99 11.56
CA PHE A 143 5.22 6.34 11.43
C PHE A 143 5.71 6.34 9.99
N ARG A 144 5.03 5.66 9.05
CA ARG A 144 5.38 5.74 7.62
C ARG A 144 5.01 7.09 6.99
N HIS A 145 4.00 7.78 7.51
CA HIS A 145 3.48 9.01 6.90
C HIS A 145 3.96 10.30 7.58
N ILE A 146 4.81 10.21 8.60
CA ILE A 146 5.32 11.41 9.29
C ILE A 146 6.12 12.35 8.36
N TRP A 147 6.66 11.80 7.28
CA TRP A 147 7.46 12.52 6.29
C TRP A 147 6.65 12.99 5.07
N GLU A 148 5.36 12.69 5.00
CA GLU A 148 4.53 12.97 3.82
C GLU A 148 4.45 14.48 3.49
N TYR A 149 4.60 15.34 4.51
CA TYR A 149 4.63 16.80 4.34
C TYR A 149 6.03 17.36 4.01
N SER A 150 7.06 16.52 3.96
CA SER A 150 8.46 16.93 3.86
C SER A 150 9.06 16.75 2.46
N TRP A 151 8.31 16.22 1.50
CA TRP A 151 8.75 16.07 0.10
C TRP A 151 7.78 16.72 -0.90
#